data_AF-A0A542XEA2-F1
#
_entry.id   AF-A0A542XEA2-F1
#
_cell.length_a   1.000
_cell.length_b   1.000
_cell.length_c   1.000
_cell.angle_alpha   90.00
_cell.angle_beta   90.00
_cell.angle_gamma   90.00
#
_symmetry.space_group_name_H-M   'P 1'
#
loop_
_entity.id
_entity.type
_entity.pdbx_description
1 polymer ?
#
loop_
_entity_poly.entity_id
_entity_poly.type
_entity_poly.pdbx_seq_one_letter_code
_entity_poly.pdbx_strand_id
1 'polypeptide(L)'
;MSEAPTMSRPVLAETRGADGRLPEEPEGPERRASGPWLSVVLMGLLALAAFAAIVRVSLGSLRGSELDNDMMHAVGNSATAAMKVTDWITYVSVGGVALCLAVCVGVALMRRRVGLAVAAMVLVVGANVTTRILKLNVLDRADGAGNSLPSGHATVALSLGLAAVLVAPAAWRWVVVPFAGFVATFVGAGTVVGQWHRPGDVLAAVAVCLGWTALAVGLAALIQPGAAPRRPGWAARSSLALVGSAVVGLIFVGWGLRPADHDVNLVLAVLALVPIGIASAAALAWTSAVADRHLA
;
A
#
# COMPACT_ATOMS: atom_id res chain seq x y z
N MET A 1 -71.77 40.30 29.67
CA MET A 1 -70.41 39.92 30.09
C MET A 1 -70.56 38.68 30.94
N SER A 2 -70.29 37.52 30.33
CA SER A 2 -70.71 36.19 30.81
C SER A 2 -69.48 35.48 31.38
N GLU A 3 -69.49 35.24 32.69
CA GLU A 3 -68.56 34.32 33.35
C GLU A 3 -69.15 32.91 33.28
N ALA A 4 -68.39 31.98 32.70
CA ALA A 4 -68.73 30.56 32.65
C ALA A 4 -67.67 29.75 33.42
N PRO A 5 -68.06 28.63 34.06
CA PRO A 5 -67.24 27.94 35.04
C PRO A 5 -66.20 27.03 34.39
N THR A 6 -65.05 26.94 35.04
CA THR A 6 -63.94 26.00 34.77
C THR A 6 -64.42 24.54 34.68
N MET A 7 -64.33 23.97 33.47
CA MET A 7 -64.42 22.51 33.27
C MET A 7 -63.10 21.85 33.69
N SER A 8 -63.10 21.23 34.86
CA SER A 8 -62.07 20.29 35.30
C SER A 8 -62.03 19.09 34.35
N ARG A 9 -60.95 18.94 33.57
CA ARG A 9 -60.71 17.75 32.75
C ARG A 9 -60.38 16.56 33.65
N PRO A 10 -60.86 15.35 33.34
CA PRO A 10 -60.58 14.17 34.12
C PRO A 10 -59.10 13.82 34.04
N VAL A 11 -58.56 13.43 35.19
CA VAL A 11 -57.23 12.85 35.39
C VAL A 11 -57.06 11.67 34.44
N LEU A 12 -56.24 11.84 33.39
CA LEU A 12 -55.66 10.69 32.71
C LEU A 12 -54.68 10.07 33.69
N ALA A 13 -55.14 9.01 34.35
CA ALA A 13 -54.31 8.15 35.16
C ALA A 13 -53.15 7.66 34.29
N GLU A 14 -51.99 8.25 34.53
CA GLU A 14 -50.70 7.79 34.07
C GLU A 14 -50.56 6.35 34.59
N THR A 15 -50.82 5.36 33.74
CA THR A 15 -50.46 3.97 34.01
C THR A 15 -48.94 3.89 33.97
N ARG A 16 -48.31 4.36 35.05
CA ARG A 16 -46.96 3.96 35.43
C ARG A 16 -46.99 2.45 35.60
N GLY A 17 -46.48 1.74 34.59
CA GLY A 17 -46.02 0.38 34.80
C GLY A 17 -45.09 0.37 36.00
N ALA A 18 -45.20 -0.66 36.84
CA ALA A 18 -44.46 -0.83 38.09
C ALA A 18 -42.94 -1.00 37.91
N ASP A 19 -42.43 -0.79 36.71
CA ASP A 19 -41.02 -0.71 36.36
C ASP A 19 -40.87 0.51 35.45
N GLY A 20 -40.18 1.56 35.89
CA GLY A 20 -40.01 2.83 35.18
C GLY A 20 -39.15 2.76 33.91
N ARG A 21 -39.30 1.72 33.09
CA ARG A 21 -38.61 1.57 31.80
C ARG A 21 -39.54 2.05 30.70
N LEU A 22 -39.06 3.04 29.94
CA LEU A 22 -39.64 3.40 28.65
C LEU A 22 -39.65 2.14 27.75
N PRO A 23 -40.65 1.95 26.88
CA PRO A 23 -40.60 0.88 25.90
C PRO A 23 -39.32 1.04 25.07
N GLU A 24 -38.45 0.04 25.10
CA GLU A 24 -37.25 0.02 24.26
C GLU A 24 -37.70 0.06 22.80
N GLU A 25 -37.32 1.10 22.08
CA GLU A 25 -37.48 1.12 20.63
C GLU A 25 -36.72 -0.08 20.07
N PRO A 26 -37.32 -0.85 19.13
CA PRO A 26 -36.62 -1.97 18.52
C PRO A 26 -35.34 -1.43 17.88
N GLU A 27 -34.18 -1.90 18.36
CA GLU A 27 -32.89 -1.58 17.77
C GLU A 27 -32.97 -1.88 16.27
N GLY A 28 -33.03 -0.82 15.46
CA GLY A 28 -33.05 -0.94 14.00
C GLY A 28 -31.87 -1.80 13.56
N PRO A 29 -32.00 -2.58 12.46
CA PRO A 29 -31.04 -3.62 12.10
C PRO A 29 -29.63 -3.04 12.17
N GLU A 30 -28.84 -3.55 13.11
CA GLU A 30 -27.43 -3.20 13.26
C GLU A 30 -26.83 -3.22 11.86
N ARG A 31 -26.47 -2.04 11.33
CA ARG A 31 -25.79 -1.94 10.05
C ARG A 31 -24.47 -2.69 10.24
N ARG A 32 -24.44 -3.98 9.91
CA ARG A 32 -23.21 -4.78 9.82
C ARG A 32 -22.25 -3.94 9.00
N ALA A 33 -21.23 -3.40 9.67
CA ALA A 33 -20.22 -2.61 9.00
C ALA A 33 -19.73 -3.45 7.82
N SER A 34 -19.84 -2.93 6.61
CA SER A 34 -19.36 -3.64 5.43
C SER A 34 -17.89 -3.96 5.64
N GLY A 35 -17.54 -5.25 5.59
CA GLY A 35 -16.16 -5.69 5.73
C GLY A 35 -15.25 -5.10 4.64
N PRO A 36 -13.93 -5.33 4.68
CA PRO A 36 -12.98 -4.72 3.74
C PRO A 36 -13.13 -5.22 2.30
N TRP A 37 -14.15 -6.04 1.99
CA TRP A 37 -14.35 -6.76 0.75
C TRP A 37 -14.34 -5.90 -0.50
N LEU A 38 -14.99 -4.72 -0.47
CA LEU A 38 -14.93 -3.80 -1.62
C LEU A 38 -13.49 -3.37 -1.88
N SER A 39 -12.72 -3.03 -0.84
CA SER A 39 -11.32 -2.66 -1.00
C SER A 39 -10.47 -3.84 -1.46
N VAL A 40 -10.70 -5.05 -0.94
CA VAL A 40 -10.01 -6.28 -1.37
C VAL A 40 -10.25 -6.53 -2.86
N VAL A 41 -11.49 -6.48 -3.32
CA VAL A 41 -11.83 -6.68 -4.74
C VAL A 41 -11.21 -5.60 -5.60
N LEU A 42 -11.33 -4.33 -5.23
CA LEU A 42 -10.76 -3.22 -6.01
C LEU A 42 -9.23 -3.26 -6.07
N MET A 43 -8.55 -3.57 -4.96
CA MET A 43 -7.10 -3.75 -4.93
C MET A 43 -6.67 -4.92 -5.82
N GLY A 44 -7.37 -6.05 -5.75
CA GLY A 44 -7.09 -7.23 -6.57
C GLY A 44 -7.30 -6.97 -8.06
N LEU A 45 -8.42 -6.35 -8.44
CA LEU A 45 -8.70 -5.99 -9.84
C LEU A 45 -7.70 -4.97 -10.38
N LEU A 46 -7.38 -3.94 -9.60
CA LEU A 46 -6.39 -2.94 -10.00
C LEU A 46 -5.00 -3.56 -10.15
N ALA A 47 -4.58 -4.42 -9.21
CA ALA A 47 -3.32 -5.13 -9.27
C ALA A 47 -3.21 -5.99 -10.54
N LEU A 48 -4.25 -6.78 -10.86
CA LEU A 48 -4.28 -7.61 -12.07
C LEU A 48 -4.29 -6.76 -13.34
N ALA A 49 -5.12 -5.72 -13.40
CA ALA A 49 -5.21 -4.85 -14.56
C ALA A 49 -3.90 -4.08 -14.81
N ALA A 50 -3.30 -3.52 -13.75
CA ALA A 50 -2.03 -2.82 -13.84
C ALA A 50 -0.90 -3.77 -14.26
N PHE A 51 -0.80 -4.95 -13.65
CA PHE A 51 0.20 -5.95 -14.02
C PHE A 51 0.06 -6.39 -15.48
N ALA A 52 -1.16 -6.70 -15.92
CA ALA A 52 -1.42 -7.09 -17.31
C ALA A 52 -1.10 -5.95 -18.30
N ALA A 53 -1.42 -4.70 -17.96
CA ALA A 53 -1.08 -3.54 -18.77
C ALA A 53 0.44 -3.36 -18.89
N ILE A 54 1.17 -3.49 -17.78
CA ILE A 54 2.64 -3.40 -17.76
C ILE A 54 3.26 -4.51 -18.60
N VAL A 55 2.82 -5.77 -18.43
CA VAL A 55 3.29 -6.88 -19.28
C VAL A 55 3.03 -6.60 -20.76
N ARG A 56 1.84 -6.12 -21.11
CA ARG A 56 1.47 -5.83 -22.50
C ARG A 56 2.32 -4.71 -23.12
N VAL A 57 2.63 -3.67 -22.35
CA VAL A 57 3.39 -2.50 -22.82
C VAL A 57 4.90 -2.77 -22.76
N SER A 58 5.42 -3.17 -21.60
CA SER A 58 6.85 -3.32 -21.32
C SER A 58 7.50 -4.59 -21.87
N LEU A 59 6.70 -5.63 -22.18
CA LEU A 59 7.19 -6.88 -22.78
C LEU A 59 6.59 -7.16 -24.15
N GLY A 60 5.29 -6.95 -24.29
CA GLY A 60 4.53 -7.29 -25.50
C GLY A 60 4.68 -6.31 -26.66
N SER A 61 5.36 -5.17 -26.47
CA SER A 61 5.53 -4.13 -27.48
C SER A 61 6.99 -3.68 -27.57
N LEU A 62 7.55 -3.64 -28.79
CA LEU A 62 8.88 -3.10 -29.05
C LEU A 62 8.98 -1.62 -28.62
N ARG A 63 8.00 -0.80 -29.04
CA ARG A 63 7.95 0.62 -28.66
C ARG A 63 7.84 0.84 -27.16
N GLY A 64 7.09 -0.01 -26.46
CA GLY A 64 6.96 0.09 -25.01
C GLY A 64 8.23 -0.35 -24.28
N SER A 65 8.92 -1.36 -24.82
CA SER A 65 10.24 -1.79 -24.33
C SER A 65 11.31 -0.72 -24.55
N GLU A 66 11.34 -0.10 -25.73
CA GLU A 66 12.21 1.04 -26.06
C GLU A 66 11.94 2.20 -25.11
N LEU A 67 10.67 2.58 -24.92
CA LEU A 67 10.30 3.65 -24.00
C LEU A 67 10.75 3.38 -22.55
N ASP A 68 10.62 2.15 -22.05
CA ASP A 68 11.09 1.77 -20.71
C ASP A 68 12.61 1.90 -20.59
N ASN A 69 13.36 1.57 -21.64
CA ASN A 69 14.81 1.78 -21.70
C ASN A 69 15.15 3.27 -21.75
N ASP A 70 14.47 4.05 -22.59
CA ASP A 70 14.68 5.49 -22.73
C ASP A 70 14.40 6.21 -21.40
N MET A 71 13.33 5.84 -20.70
CA MET A 71 13.03 6.35 -19.35
C MET A 71 14.13 6.01 -18.35
N MET A 72 14.66 4.78 -18.38
CA MET A 72 15.76 4.39 -17.49
C MET A 72 17.03 5.20 -17.80
N HIS A 73 17.38 5.37 -19.08
CA HIS A 73 18.58 6.10 -19.49
C HIS A 73 18.45 7.62 -19.35
N ALA A 74 17.23 8.15 -19.38
CA ALA A 74 16.96 9.57 -19.15
C ALA A 74 17.24 10.00 -17.70
N VAL A 75 17.15 9.06 -16.74
CA VAL A 75 17.61 9.24 -15.37
C VAL A 75 19.14 9.31 -15.41
N GLY A 76 19.67 10.54 -15.56
CA GLY A 76 21.05 10.76 -15.98
C GLY A 76 22.10 10.10 -15.09
N ASN A 77 23.27 9.87 -15.69
CA ASN A 77 24.32 9.00 -15.18
C ASN A 77 25.16 9.67 -14.06
N SER A 78 24.52 10.08 -12.97
CA SER A 78 25.24 10.53 -11.77
C SER A 78 25.89 9.32 -11.11
N ALA A 79 27.15 9.06 -11.44
CA ALA A 79 27.95 8.00 -10.84
C ALA A 79 27.90 8.07 -9.30
N THR A 80 27.89 9.27 -8.72
CA THR A 80 27.77 9.47 -7.27
C THR A 80 26.43 9.03 -6.71
N ALA A 81 25.31 9.37 -7.36
CA ALA A 81 23.99 8.94 -6.91
C ALA A 81 23.83 7.43 -7.08
N ALA A 82 24.26 6.88 -8.22
CA ALA A 82 24.20 5.46 -8.51
C ALA A 82 25.04 4.62 -7.52
N MET A 83 26.29 5.04 -7.22
CA MET A 83 27.14 4.37 -6.22
C MET A 83 26.50 4.40 -4.84
N LYS A 84 26.07 5.58 -4.37
CA LYS A 84 25.44 5.71 -3.04
C LYS A 84 24.19 4.85 -2.91
N VAL A 85 23.34 4.82 -3.94
CA VAL A 85 22.14 3.98 -3.96
C VAL A 85 22.51 2.49 -3.95
N THR A 86 23.48 2.10 -4.76
CA THR A 86 23.95 0.72 -4.88
C THR A 86 24.49 0.18 -3.56
N ASP A 87 25.30 0.97 -2.86
CA ASP A 87 25.83 0.61 -1.54
C ASP A 87 24.69 0.27 -0.59
N TRP A 88 23.67 1.12 -0.51
CA TRP A 88 22.52 0.88 0.37
C TRP A 88 21.66 -0.32 -0.03
N ILE A 89 21.39 -0.52 -1.32
CA ILE A 89 20.53 -1.61 -1.79
C ILE A 89 21.22 -2.97 -1.65
N THR A 90 22.54 -3.03 -1.85
CA THR A 90 23.31 -4.29 -1.72
C THR A 90 23.41 -4.82 -0.29
N TYR A 91 23.17 -3.99 0.73
CA TYR A 91 23.03 -4.45 2.13
C TYR A 91 21.74 -5.23 2.41
N VAL A 92 20.77 -5.26 1.48
CA VAL A 92 19.53 -6.02 1.64
C VAL A 92 19.80 -7.51 1.46
N SER A 93 20.09 -8.19 2.57
CA SER A 93 20.31 -9.64 2.60
C SER A 93 19.03 -10.42 2.87
N VAL A 94 18.99 -11.69 2.45
CA VAL A 94 17.89 -12.63 2.78
C VAL A 94 17.68 -12.71 4.31
N GLY A 95 18.77 -12.69 5.08
CA GLY A 95 18.71 -12.67 6.55
C GLY A 95 18.05 -11.40 7.10
N GLY A 96 18.36 -10.23 6.53
CA GLY A 96 17.71 -8.96 6.89
C GLY A 96 16.21 -8.97 6.59
N VAL A 97 15.80 -9.49 5.43
CA VAL A 97 14.38 -9.65 5.07
C VAL A 97 13.67 -10.58 6.05
N ALA A 98 14.28 -11.74 6.37
CA ALA A 98 13.73 -12.70 7.32
C ALA A 98 13.59 -12.08 8.72
N LEU A 99 14.56 -11.29 9.15
CA LEU A 99 14.52 -10.57 10.42
C LEU A 99 13.38 -9.53 10.45
N CYS A 100 13.25 -8.71 9.41
CA CYS A 100 12.16 -7.72 9.31
C CYS A 100 10.78 -8.38 9.32
N LEU A 101 10.62 -9.51 8.60
CA LEU A 101 9.39 -10.30 8.63
C LEU A 101 9.13 -10.88 10.04
N ALA A 102 10.16 -11.44 10.68
CA ALA A 102 10.06 -11.96 12.04
C ALA A 102 9.64 -10.88 13.04
N VAL A 103 10.16 -9.65 12.91
CA VAL A 103 9.73 -8.50 13.71
C VAL A 103 8.26 -8.18 13.45
N CYS A 104 7.81 -8.13 12.20
CA CYS A 104 6.40 -7.87 11.87
C CYS A 104 5.46 -8.92 12.49
N VAL A 105 5.83 -10.20 12.36
CA VAL A 105 5.10 -11.33 12.97
C VAL A 105 5.11 -11.23 14.49
N GLY A 106 6.27 -10.97 15.10
CA GLY A 106 6.42 -10.78 16.54
C GLY A 106 5.52 -9.66 17.07
N VAL A 107 5.51 -8.49 16.41
CA VAL A 107 4.64 -7.36 16.76
C VAL A 107 3.15 -7.77 16.69
N ALA A 108 2.74 -8.47 15.64
CA ALA A 108 1.35 -8.94 15.50
C ALA A 108 0.97 -9.95 16.61
N LEU A 109 1.86 -10.89 16.94
CA LEU A 109 1.64 -11.89 17.99
C LEU A 109 1.64 -11.28 19.39
N MET A 110 2.52 -10.32 19.69
CA MET A 110 2.53 -9.56 20.95
C MET A 110 1.21 -8.81 21.16
N ARG A 111 0.57 -8.37 20.07
CA ARG A 111 -0.76 -7.75 20.08
C ARG A 111 -1.91 -8.77 20.12
N ARG A 112 -1.62 -10.07 20.18
CA ARG A 112 -2.59 -11.19 20.09
C ARG A 112 -3.40 -11.18 18.79
N ARG A 113 -2.85 -10.61 17.72
CA ARG A 113 -3.49 -10.49 16.40
C ARG A 113 -2.92 -11.53 15.41
N VAL A 114 -3.14 -12.82 15.69
CA VAL A 114 -2.72 -13.94 14.82
C VAL A 114 -3.12 -13.77 13.35
N GLY A 115 -4.31 -13.23 13.07
CA GLY A 115 -4.74 -12.96 11.69
C GLY A 115 -3.83 -11.99 10.94
N LEU A 116 -3.32 -10.96 11.63
CA LEU A 116 -2.35 -10.01 11.05
C LEU A 116 -0.96 -10.64 10.87
N ALA A 117 -0.56 -11.56 11.76
CA ALA A 117 0.70 -12.30 11.62
C ALA A 117 0.69 -13.20 10.37
N VAL A 118 -0.40 -13.95 10.17
CA VAL A 118 -0.59 -14.78 8.98
C VAL A 118 -0.66 -13.91 7.72
N ALA A 119 -1.42 -12.81 7.77
CA ALA A 119 -1.50 -11.87 6.65
C ALA A 119 -0.14 -11.29 6.24
N ALA A 120 0.70 -10.89 7.21
CA ALA A 120 2.05 -10.41 6.95
C ALA A 120 2.94 -11.48 6.28
N MET A 121 2.88 -12.73 6.76
CA MET A 121 3.60 -13.85 6.17
C MET A 121 3.15 -14.12 4.73
N VAL A 122 1.83 -14.22 4.51
CA VAL A 122 1.24 -14.47 3.19
C VAL A 122 1.62 -13.36 2.21
N LEU A 123 1.55 -12.10 2.63
CA LEU A 123 1.95 -10.95 1.82
C LEU A 123 3.42 -11.02 1.40
N VAL A 124 4.34 -11.14 2.36
CA VAL A 124 5.78 -11.06 2.08
C VAL A 124 6.25 -12.31 1.34
N VAL A 125 5.92 -13.50 1.83
CA VAL A 125 6.34 -14.75 1.18
C VAL A 125 5.70 -14.88 -0.19
N GLY A 126 4.38 -14.64 -0.28
CA GLY A 126 3.64 -14.72 -1.53
C GLY A 126 4.20 -13.79 -2.61
N ALA A 127 4.37 -12.50 -2.29
CA ALA A 127 4.87 -11.53 -3.26
C ALA A 127 6.27 -11.89 -3.76
N ASN A 128 7.18 -12.29 -2.86
CA ASN A 128 8.56 -12.63 -3.22
C ASN A 128 8.66 -13.94 -4.01
N VAL A 129 7.86 -14.95 -3.66
CA VAL A 129 7.77 -16.22 -4.42
C VAL A 129 7.18 -15.95 -5.81
N THR A 130 6.10 -15.18 -5.92
CA THR A 130 5.53 -14.79 -7.21
C THR A 130 6.55 -14.05 -8.07
N THR A 131 7.28 -13.08 -7.51
CA THR A 131 8.35 -12.37 -8.25
C THR A 131 9.45 -13.31 -8.73
N ARG A 132 9.86 -14.31 -7.95
CA ARG A 132 10.84 -15.31 -8.38
C ARG A 132 10.28 -16.20 -9.50
N ILE A 133 9.04 -16.69 -9.37
CA ILE A 133 8.42 -17.56 -10.37
C ILE A 133 8.25 -16.84 -11.71
N LEU A 134 7.81 -15.58 -11.70
CA LEU A 134 7.62 -14.79 -12.93
C LEU A 134 8.94 -14.58 -13.71
N LYS A 135 10.09 -14.73 -13.06
CA LYS A 135 11.41 -14.65 -13.71
C LYS A 135 11.87 -15.98 -14.33
N LEU A 136 11.25 -17.12 -14.03
CA LEU A 136 11.67 -18.44 -14.51
C LEU A 136 11.18 -18.75 -15.94
N ASN A 137 11.35 -17.81 -16.89
CA ASN A 137 10.95 -17.93 -18.31
C ASN A 137 9.43 -18.08 -18.56
N VAL A 138 8.59 -17.51 -17.70
CA VAL A 138 7.13 -17.47 -17.94
C VAL A 138 6.74 -16.36 -18.94
N LEU A 139 7.61 -15.35 -19.11
CA LEU A 139 7.34 -14.16 -19.88
C LEU A 139 8.49 -13.90 -20.85
N ASP A 140 8.20 -14.04 -22.14
CA ASP A 140 9.13 -13.68 -23.22
C ASP A 140 9.01 -12.20 -23.56
N ARG A 141 10.14 -11.58 -23.91
CA ARG A 141 10.17 -10.19 -24.38
C ARG A 141 10.11 -10.15 -25.89
N ALA A 142 9.33 -9.22 -26.44
CA ALA A 142 9.28 -8.98 -27.88
C ALA A 142 10.64 -8.51 -28.46
N ASP A 143 11.49 -7.90 -27.63
CA ASP A 143 12.84 -7.43 -28.00
C ASP A 143 13.92 -8.51 -27.90
N GLY A 144 13.57 -9.74 -27.48
CA GLY A 144 14.51 -10.85 -27.32
C GLY A 144 15.48 -10.71 -26.13
N ALA A 145 15.38 -9.66 -25.33
CA ALA A 145 16.17 -9.52 -24.11
C ALA A 145 15.65 -10.44 -22.98
N GLY A 146 16.48 -10.74 -21.98
CA GLY A 146 16.06 -11.51 -20.81
C GLY A 146 15.01 -10.78 -19.97
N ASN A 147 14.05 -11.52 -19.39
CA ASN A 147 13.01 -10.94 -18.55
C ASN A 147 13.54 -10.51 -17.17
N SER A 148 13.39 -9.22 -16.84
CA SER A 148 13.73 -8.63 -15.54
C SER A 148 12.51 -8.37 -14.65
N LEU A 149 11.28 -8.50 -15.18
CA LEU A 149 10.02 -8.28 -14.46
C LEU A 149 9.70 -9.44 -13.51
N PRO A 150 9.16 -9.16 -12.32
CA PRO A 150 9.16 -7.90 -11.59
C PRO A 150 10.50 -7.61 -10.88
N SER A 151 10.76 -6.35 -10.48
CA SER A 151 11.94 -6.00 -9.66
C SER A 151 11.91 -6.67 -8.28
N GLY A 152 12.94 -7.46 -7.97
CA GLY A 152 13.02 -8.22 -6.71
C GLY A 152 13.24 -7.33 -5.48
N HIS A 153 14.18 -6.39 -5.57
CA HIS A 153 14.45 -5.43 -4.49
C HIS A 153 13.23 -4.56 -4.19
N ALA A 154 12.51 -4.11 -5.22
CA ALA A 154 11.27 -3.35 -5.06
C ALA A 154 10.18 -4.19 -4.39
N THR A 155 9.99 -5.45 -4.80
CA THR A 155 9.04 -6.38 -4.16
C THR A 155 9.35 -6.55 -2.68
N VAL A 156 10.61 -6.80 -2.32
CA VAL A 156 11.03 -6.96 -0.92
C VAL A 156 10.70 -5.71 -0.10
N ALA A 157 11.16 -4.54 -0.56
CA ALA A 157 11.00 -3.29 0.18
C ALA A 157 9.52 -2.93 0.39
N LEU A 158 8.73 -3.03 -0.67
CA LEU A 158 7.31 -2.66 -0.60
C LEU A 158 6.48 -3.70 0.16
N SER A 159 6.70 -5.00 -0.03
CA SER A 159 5.97 -6.04 0.72
C SER A 159 6.23 -5.97 2.23
N LEU A 160 7.47 -5.71 2.65
CA LEU A 160 7.80 -5.46 4.05
C LEU A 160 7.16 -4.17 4.58
N GLY A 161 7.17 -3.09 3.81
CA GLY A 161 6.51 -1.83 4.17
C GLY A 161 5.00 -2.00 4.36
N LEU A 162 4.34 -2.70 3.45
CA LEU A 162 2.90 -3.01 3.52
C LEU A 162 2.60 -3.92 4.72
N ALA A 163 3.42 -4.94 4.97
CA ALA A 163 3.30 -5.79 6.14
C ALA A 163 3.45 -5.00 7.45
N ALA A 164 4.45 -4.10 7.52
CA ALA A 164 4.64 -3.22 8.67
C ALA A 164 3.43 -2.32 8.91
N VAL A 165 2.83 -1.75 7.86
CA VAL A 165 1.60 -0.93 7.98
C VAL A 165 0.41 -1.74 8.51
N LEU A 166 0.25 -2.99 8.05
CA LEU A 166 -0.80 -3.89 8.51
C LEU A 166 -0.65 -4.22 10.00
N VAL A 167 0.55 -4.63 10.43
CA VAL A 167 0.79 -5.08 11.81
C VAL A 167 0.99 -3.93 12.80
N ALA A 168 1.30 -2.72 12.33
CA ALA A 168 1.52 -1.56 13.18
C ALA A 168 0.25 -1.19 13.98
N PRO A 169 0.39 -0.79 15.27
CA PRO A 169 -0.70 -0.16 16.01
C PRO A 169 -1.12 1.14 15.32
N ALA A 170 -2.42 1.48 15.37
CA ALA A 170 -2.94 2.71 14.79
C ALA A 170 -2.21 3.98 15.29
N ALA A 171 -1.74 3.95 16.54
CA ALA A 171 -0.95 5.04 17.14
C ALA A 171 0.45 5.23 16.54
N TRP A 172 1.01 4.23 15.85
CA TRP A 172 2.34 4.29 15.24
C TRP A 172 2.31 4.46 13.72
N ARG A 173 1.13 4.32 13.08
CA ARG A 173 0.99 4.42 11.63
C ARG A 173 1.40 5.78 11.06
N TRP A 174 1.35 6.85 11.85
CA TRP A 174 1.85 8.17 11.43
C TRP A 174 3.37 8.20 11.21
N VAL A 175 4.15 7.28 11.81
CA VAL A 175 5.58 7.10 11.54
C VAL A 175 5.81 6.01 10.50
N VAL A 176 5.11 4.88 10.65
CA VAL A 176 5.35 3.68 9.82
C VAL A 176 4.99 3.93 8.35
N VAL A 177 3.88 4.61 8.06
CA VAL A 177 3.43 4.88 6.70
C VAL A 177 4.40 5.77 5.89
N PRO A 178 4.83 6.95 6.37
CA PRO A 178 5.82 7.75 5.65
C PRO A 178 7.17 7.04 5.54
N PHE A 179 7.61 6.33 6.59
CA PHE A 179 8.87 5.60 6.53
C PHE A 179 8.84 4.45 5.52
N ALA A 180 7.74 3.68 5.46
CA ALA A 180 7.55 2.66 4.45
C ALA A 180 7.50 3.25 3.03
N GLY A 181 6.84 4.41 2.86
CA GLY A 181 6.79 5.13 1.57
C GLY A 181 8.18 5.59 1.12
N PHE A 182 8.97 6.11 2.07
CA PHE A 182 10.37 6.46 1.86
C PHE A 182 11.19 5.25 1.42
N VAL A 183 11.21 4.16 2.18
CA VAL A 183 12.04 2.98 1.89
C VAL A 183 11.62 2.32 0.57
N ALA A 184 10.32 2.12 0.34
CA ALA A 184 9.83 1.49 -0.89
C ALA A 184 10.17 2.33 -2.13
N THR A 185 10.00 3.65 -2.06
CA THR A 185 10.35 4.56 -3.15
C THR A 185 11.86 4.64 -3.34
N PHE A 186 12.64 4.73 -2.26
CA PHE A 186 14.09 4.79 -2.30
C PHE A 186 14.70 3.57 -2.98
N VAL A 187 14.27 2.37 -2.57
CA VAL A 187 14.74 1.12 -3.17
C VAL A 187 14.23 0.99 -4.61
N GLY A 188 12.94 1.21 -4.86
CA GLY A 188 12.35 1.10 -6.19
C GLY A 188 12.98 2.06 -7.20
N ALA A 189 12.92 3.35 -6.93
CA ALA A 189 13.53 4.39 -7.76
C ALA A 189 15.05 4.24 -7.83
N GLY A 190 15.68 3.79 -6.74
CA GLY A 190 17.11 3.51 -6.70
C GLY A 190 17.55 2.42 -7.67
N THR A 191 16.76 1.36 -7.85
CA THR A 191 17.09 0.33 -8.86
C THR A 191 17.04 0.85 -10.30
N VAL A 192 16.23 1.88 -10.58
CA VAL A 192 16.20 2.57 -11.88
C VAL A 192 17.41 3.50 -12.02
N VAL A 193 17.70 4.30 -10.99
CA VAL A 193 18.89 5.18 -10.95
C VAL A 193 20.18 4.38 -11.11
N GLY A 194 20.26 3.19 -10.49
CA GLY A 194 21.39 2.27 -10.62
C GLY A 194 21.48 1.54 -11.96
N GLN A 195 20.53 1.76 -12.88
CA GLN A 195 20.44 1.09 -14.19
C GLN A 195 20.30 -0.45 -14.08
N TRP A 196 19.68 -0.95 -13.01
CA TRP A 196 19.47 -2.39 -12.81
C TRP A 196 18.11 -2.85 -13.32
N HIS A 197 17.12 -1.96 -13.24
CA HIS A 197 15.73 -2.24 -13.53
C HIS A 197 15.09 -1.09 -14.30
N ARG A 198 14.22 -1.45 -15.25
CA ARG A 198 13.38 -0.49 -15.96
C ARG A 198 12.25 0.00 -15.05
N PRO A 199 11.65 1.18 -15.29
CA PRO A 199 10.51 1.65 -14.50
C PRO A 199 9.33 0.66 -14.48
N GLY A 200 9.03 0.01 -15.61
CA GLY A 200 8.05 -1.08 -15.70
C GLY A 200 8.32 -2.22 -14.72
N ASP A 201 9.59 -2.59 -14.47
CA ASP A 201 9.98 -3.65 -13.52
C ASP A 201 9.52 -3.35 -12.10
N VAL A 202 9.67 -2.09 -11.71
CA VAL A 202 9.31 -1.59 -10.38
C VAL A 202 7.80 -1.45 -10.25
N LEU A 203 7.12 -0.91 -11.26
CA LEU A 203 5.65 -0.79 -11.25
C LEU A 203 4.96 -2.15 -11.24
N ALA A 204 5.51 -3.16 -11.93
CA ALA A 204 5.01 -4.53 -11.86
C ALA A 204 5.16 -5.12 -10.45
N ALA A 205 6.27 -4.82 -9.75
CA ALA A 205 6.47 -5.23 -8.37
C ALA A 205 5.42 -4.57 -7.44
N VAL A 206 5.08 -3.30 -7.67
CA VAL A 206 3.98 -2.62 -6.95
C VAL A 206 2.65 -3.33 -7.17
N ALA A 207 2.32 -3.68 -8.41
CA ALA A 207 1.09 -4.39 -8.74
C ALA A 207 1.02 -5.77 -8.05
N VAL A 208 2.12 -6.55 -8.09
CA VAL A 208 2.21 -7.84 -7.39
C VAL A 208 2.00 -7.66 -5.88
N CYS A 209 2.68 -6.70 -5.26
CA CYS A 209 2.53 -6.43 -3.83
C CYS A 209 1.11 -6.00 -3.46
N LEU A 210 0.46 -5.20 -4.30
CA LEU A 210 -0.93 -4.77 -4.09
C LEU A 210 -1.91 -5.96 -4.15
N GLY A 211 -1.72 -6.87 -5.11
CA GLY A 211 -2.52 -8.08 -5.22
C GLY A 211 -2.39 -8.98 -3.98
N TRP A 212 -1.17 -9.20 -3.51
CA TRP A 212 -0.93 -9.95 -2.28
C TRP A 212 -1.44 -9.23 -1.03
N THR A 213 -1.47 -7.90 -1.04
CA THR A 213 -2.05 -7.11 0.06
C THR A 213 -3.56 -7.29 0.13
N ALA A 214 -4.24 -7.34 -1.01
CA ALA A 214 -5.67 -7.65 -1.07
C ALA A 214 -5.97 -9.01 -0.41
N LEU A 215 -5.19 -10.05 -0.76
CA LEU A 215 -5.31 -11.39 -0.17
C LEU A 215 -5.03 -11.37 1.33
N ALA A 216 -3.96 -10.69 1.76
CA ALA A 216 -3.59 -10.58 3.17
C ALA A 216 -4.66 -9.87 4.00
N VAL A 217 -5.22 -8.77 3.51
CA VAL A 217 -6.33 -8.05 4.13
C VAL A 217 -7.58 -8.93 4.23
N GLY A 218 -7.94 -9.62 3.15
CA GLY A 218 -9.08 -10.54 3.14
C GLY A 218 -8.91 -11.67 4.16
N LEU A 219 -7.72 -12.27 4.21
CA LEU A 219 -7.39 -13.33 5.16
C LEU A 219 -7.42 -12.83 6.61
N ALA A 220 -6.85 -11.65 6.88
CA ALA A 220 -6.91 -11.03 8.21
C ALA A 220 -8.35 -10.81 8.65
N ALA A 221 -9.22 -10.33 7.76
CA ALA A 221 -10.62 -10.09 8.04
C ALA A 221 -11.43 -11.38 8.29
N LEU A 222 -11.06 -12.49 7.64
CA LEU A 222 -11.66 -13.81 7.88
C LEU A 222 -11.25 -14.41 9.21
N ILE A 223 -9.96 -14.31 9.56
CA ILE A 223 -9.43 -14.90 10.80
C ILE A 223 -9.82 -14.04 12.02
N GLN A 224 -9.88 -12.73 11.85
CA GLN A 224 -10.17 -11.77 12.93
C GLN A 224 -11.13 -10.68 12.45
N PRO A 225 -12.45 -10.92 12.49
CA PRO A 225 -13.43 -9.89 12.26
C PRO A 225 -13.22 -8.72 13.23
N GLY A 226 -12.98 -7.51 12.71
CA GLY A 226 -12.69 -6.33 13.51
C GLY A 226 -13.88 -5.86 14.36
N ALA A 227 -13.58 -5.27 15.52
CA ALA A 227 -14.53 -4.52 16.34
C ALA A 227 -14.66 -3.05 15.84
N ALA A 228 -15.73 -2.38 16.25
CA ALA A 228 -16.27 -1.14 15.66
C ALA A 228 -15.27 0.01 15.34
N PRO A 229 -15.58 0.85 14.32
CA PRO A 229 -14.65 1.85 13.78
C PRO A 229 -14.24 2.94 14.80
N ARG A 230 -12.94 3.28 14.85
CA ARG A 230 -12.46 4.54 15.46
C ARG A 230 -12.36 5.64 14.39
N ARG A 231 -13.03 6.78 14.60
CA ARG A 231 -13.05 7.98 13.72
C ARG A 231 -11.67 8.72 13.67
N PRO A 232 -11.45 9.78 12.86
CA PRO A 232 -10.92 9.67 11.51
C PRO A 232 -9.73 10.65 11.29
N GLY A 233 -8.49 10.16 11.36
CA GLY A 233 -7.31 10.90 10.84
C GLY A 233 -7.01 10.60 9.37
N TRP A 234 -7.98 10.03 8.65
CA TRP A 234 -7.80 9.20 7.45
C TRP A 234 -7.16 9.91 6.25
N ALA A 235 -7.56 11.14 5.95
CA ALA A 235 -7.04 11.90 4.82
C ALA A 235 -5.62 12.44 5.10
N ALA A 236 -5.36 12.85 6.35
CA ALA A 236 -4.07 13.39 6.75
C ALA A 236 -2.97 12.33 6.88
N ARG A 237 -3.32 11.08 7.19
CA ARG A 237 -2.33 9.98 7.30
C ARG A 237 -1.99 9.32 5.98
N SER A 238 -2.93 9.32 5.03
CA SER A 238 -2.72 8.76 3.69
C SER A 238 -1.72 9.60 2.87
N SER A 239 -1.69 10.91 3.07
CA SER A 239 -0.69 11.81 2.44
C SER A 239 0.72 11.63 3.00
N LEU A 240 0.90 11.03 4.18
CA LEU A 240 2.23 10.82 4.77
C LEU A 240 3.09 9.87 3.93
N ALA A 241 2.49 8.87 3.28
CA ALA A 241 3.23 7.99 2.38
C ALA A 241 3.86 8.79 1.22
N LEU A 242 3.11 9.75 0.67
CA LEU A 242 3.59 10.65 -0.38
C LEU A 242 4.71 11.57 0.13
N VAL A 243 4.63 12.04 1.38
CA VAL A 243 5.72 12.83 1.98
C VAL A 243 7.00 12.00 2.04
N GLY A 244 6.93 10.75 2.51
CA GLY A 244 8.07 9.83 2.51
C GLY A 244 8.66 9.62 1.12
N SER A 245 7.80 9.37 0.13
CA SER A 245 8.21 9.24 -1.28
C SER A 245 8.81 10.53 -1.85
N ALA A 246 8.27 11.70 -1.53
CA ALA A 246 8.74 12.99 -2.02
C ALA A 246 10.15 13.33 -1.49
N VAL A 247 10.46 12.96 -0.25
CA VAL A 247 11.80 13.12 0.34
C VAL A 247 12.86 12.39 -0.48
N VAL A 248 12.54 11.21 -1.06
CA VAL A 248 13.47 10.48 -1.92
C VAL A 248 13.88 11.31 -3.14
N GLY A 249 12.92 11.99 -3.78
CA GLY A 249 13.20 12.90 -4.90
C GLY A 249 14.17 14.01 -4.50
N LEU A 250 13.97 14.63 -3.34
CA LEU A 250 14.87 15.67 -2.81
C LEU A 250 16.27 15.12 -2.53
N ILE A 251 16.38 13.91 -1.95
CA ILE A 251 17.67 13.25 -1.70
C ILE A 251 18.41 12.99 -3.02
N PHE A 252 17.72 12.43 -4.02
CA PHE A 252 18.33 12.16 -5.31
C PHE A 252 18.78 13.45 -6.01
N VAL A 253 17.95 14.49 -6.01
CA VAL A 253 18.32 15.83 -6.50
C VAL A 253 19.54 16.37 -5.74
N GLY A 254 19.59 16.20 -4.42
CA GLY A 254 20.73 16.58 -3.57
C GLY A 254 22.01 15.77 -3.81
N TRP A 255 21.88 14.50 -4.22
CA TRP A 255 22.98 13.65 -4.67
C TRP A 255 23.44 13.93 -6.10
N GLY A 256 22.88 14.97 -6.73
CA GLY A 256 23.26 15.38 -8.08
C GLY A 256 22.59 14.57 -9.17
N LEU A 257 21.48 13.87 -8.88
CA LEU A 257 20.66 13.27 -9.94
C LEU A 257 20.12 14.39 -10.82
N ARG A 258 20.48 14.35 -12.10
CA ARG A 258 20.07 15.30 -13.13
C ARG A 258 19.73 14.52 -14.39
N PRO A 259 18.76 14.97 -15.20
CA PRO A 259 18.49 14.37 -16.50
C PRO A 259 19.72 14.44 -17.41
N ALA A 260 19.87 13.48 -18.33
CA ALA A 260 20.99 13.44 -19.26
C ALA A 260 21.03 14.68 -20.19
N ASP A 261 19.86 15.14 -20.66
CA ASP A 261 19.67 16.38 -21.42
C ASP A 261 18.50 17.20 -20.85
N HIS A 262 18.56 18.52 -20.97
CA HIS A 262 17.74 19.43 -20.15
C HIS A 262 16.23 19.40 -20.48
N ASP A 263 15.84 19.12 -21.73
CA ASP A 263 14.45 19.21 -22.16
C ASP A 263 13.77 17.84 -22.29
N VAL A 264 14.22 16.99 -23.22
CA VAL A 264 13.54 15.70 -23.52
C VAL A 264 13.76 14.67 -22.40
N ASN A 265 14.98 14.59 -21.87
CA ASN A 265 15.31 13.62 -20.83
C ASN A 265 14.76 14.01 -19.45
N LEU A 266 14.42 15.29 -19.22
CA LEU A 266 13.76 15.69 -17.97
C LEU A 266 12.37 15.07 -17.87
N VAL A 267 11.57 15.16 -18.93
CA VAL A 267 10.21 14.57 -18.95
C VAL A 267 10.30 13.06 -18.76
N LEU A 268 11.20 12.39 -19.48
CA LEU A 268 11.40 10.95 -19.36
C LEU A 268 11.89 10.53 -17.97
N ALA A 269 12.82 11.27 -17.35
CA ALA A 269 13.28 11.01 -15.98
C ALA A 269 12.16 11.19 -14.94
N VAL A 270 11.30 12.20 -15.14
CA VAL A 270 10.11 12.40 -14.30
C VAL A 270 9.13 11.24 -14.46
N LEU A 271 8.85 10.81 -15.70
CA LEU A 271 8.00 9.66 -15.99
C LEU A 271 8.60 8.34 -15.47
N ALA A 272 9.92 8.24 -15.38
CA ALA A 272 10.59 7.07 -14.81
C ALA A 272 10.38 6.96 -13.28
N LEU A 273 10.53 8.07 -12.55
CA LEU A 273 10.64 8.04 -11.07
C LEU A 273 9.35 8.43 -10.34
N VAL A 274 8.60 9.41 -10.84
CA VAL A 274 7.41 9.92 -10.14
C VAL A 274 6.29 8.88 -10.04
N PRO A 275 5.97 8.11 -11.10
CA PRO A 275 4.97 7.05 -11.00
C PRO A 275 5.31 5.98 -9.97
N ILE A 276 6.60 5.63 -9.80
CA ILE A 276 7.05 4.67 -8.77
C ILE A 276 6.72 5.18 -7.37
N GLY A 277 7.05 6.44 -7.08
CA GLY A 277 6.77 7.07 -5.80
C GLY A 277 5.26 7.17 -5.52
N ILE A 278 4.48 7.62 -6.50
CA ILE A 278 3.02 7.74 -6.38
C ILE A 278 2.37 6.37 -6.19
N ALA A 279 2.72 5.37 -7.00
CA ALA A 279 2.11 4.04 -6.93
C ALA A 279 2.44 3.35 -5.59
N SER A 280 3.69 3.43 -5.13
CA SER A 280 4.11 2.90 -3.83
C SER A 280 3.39 3.59 -2.67
N ALA A 281 3.32 4.92 -2.70
CA ALA A 281 2.61 5.69 -1.69
C ALA A 281 1.11 5.41 -1.67
N ALA A 282 0.48 5.30 -2.84
CA ALA A 282 -0.94 4.99 -2.97
C ALA A 282 -1.27 3.60 -2.42
N ALA A 283 -0.44 2.58 -2.71
CA ALA A 283 -0.60 1.24 -2.17
C ALA A 283 -0.52 1.23 -0.63
N LEU A 284 0.48 1.90 -0.05
CA LEU A 284 0.66 2.02 1.40
C LEU A 284 -0.47 2.81 2.07
N ALA A 285 -0.87 3.94 1.47
CA ALA A 285 -1.96 4.77 1.95
C ALA A 285 -3.29 4.01 1.95
N TRP A 286 -3.61 3.30 0.86
CA TRP A 286 -4.82 2.50 0.76
C TRP A 286 -4.82 1.37 1.78
N THR A 287 -3.69 0.69 1.96
CA THR A 287 -3.52 -0.36 2.96
C THR A 287 -3.71 0.17 4.37
N SER A 288 -3.10 1.32 4.70
CA SER A 288 -3.30 1.98 5.99
C SER A 288 -4.77 2.36 6.22
N ALA A 289 -5.45 2.87 5.20
CA ALA A 289 -6.85 3.27 5.30
C ALA A 289 -7.77 2.07 5.56
N VAL A 290 -7.51 0.94 4.88
CA VAL A 290 -8.27 -0.31 5.11
C VAL A 290 -7.98 -0.87 6.50
N ALA A 291 -6.71 -0.87 6.92
CA ALA A 291 -6.31 -1.38 8.22
C ALA A 291 -6.85 -0.54 9.38
N ASP A 292 -6.94 0.78 9.22
CA ASP A 292 -7.56 1.69 10.21
C ASP A 292 -9.06 1.45 10.34
N ARG A 293 -9.76 1.16 9.23
CA ARG A 293 -11.21 0.99 9.21
C ARG A 293 -11.68 -0.38 9.68
N HIS A 294 -10.89 -1.42 9.43
CA HIS A 294 -11.37 -2.80 9.54
C HIS A 294 -10.49 -3.73 10.39
N LEU A 295 -9.23 -3.36 10.68
CA LEU A 295 -8.24 -4.28 11.28
C LEU A 295 -7.53 -3.74 12.55
N ALA A 296 -7.88 -2.54 13.03
CA ALA A 296 -7.18 -1.86 14.14
C ALA A 296 -7.44 -2.49 15.52
#